data_AF-A0A7Y2BGL4-F1
#
_entry.id   AF-A0A7Y2BGL4-F1
#
_cell.length_a   1.000
_cell.length_b   1.000
_cell.length_c   1.000
_cell.angle_alpha   90.00
_cell.angle_beta   90.00
_cell.angle_gamma   90.00
#
_symmetry.space_group_name_H-M   'P 1'
#
loop_
_entity.id
_entity.type
_entity.pdbx_description
1 polymer ?
#
loop_
_entity_poly.entity_id
_entity_poly.type
_entity_poly.pdbx_seq_one_letter_code
_entity_poly.pdbx_strand_id
1 'polypeptide(L)'
;CWGDSRLANQIFDGVECVAVLDWEMARLGDPVQDLAWWLASDRCFTEGLELDRLPGFPGQGESIARWKQTTGHSAANFDYYFILALTRFSMNMARVGQYMKQIEIIDEENEFDYENLASITLGRALLEL
;
A
#
# COMPACT_ATOMS: atom_id res chain seq x y z
N CYS A 1 -7.73 11.80 6.46
CA CYS A 1 -6.89 10.72 5.92
C CYS A 1 -5.63 11.32 5.28
N TRP A 2 -4.46 10.82 5.67
CA TRP A 2 -3.14 11.22 5.18
C TRP A 2 -3.01 10.99 3.67
N GLY A 3 -3.42 9.84 3.13
CA GLY A 3 -3.24 9.56 1.70
C GLY A 3 -2.26 8.43 1.50
N ASP A 4 -1.04 8.79 1.13
CA ASP A 4 0.04 7.82 0.90
C ASP A 4 0.66 7.35 2.22
N SER A 5 -0.19 6.73 3.04
CA SER A 5 0.10 6.36 4.42
C SER A 5 0.90 5.06 4.55
N ARG A 6 2.19 5.13 4.23
CA ARG A 6 3.10 3.99 4.22
C ARG A 6 4.41 4.27 4.95
N LEU A 7 5.12 3.20 5.31
CA LEU A 7 6.37 3.28 6.07
C LEU A 7 7.43 4.15 5.35
N ALA A 8 7.51 4.04 4.03
CA ALA A 8 8.49 4.76 3.21
C ALA A 8 8.27 6.29 3.13
N ASN A 9 7.13 6.80 3.61
CA ASN A 9 6.86 8.24 3.68
C ASN A 9 7.01 8.80 5.10
N GLN A 10 7.82 8.15 5.93
CA GLN A 10 8.15 8.58 7.28
C GLN A 10 9.67 8.69 7.44
N ILE A 11 10.11 9.70 8.20
CA ILE A 11 11.51 9.84 8.63
C ILE A 11 11.59 9.36 10.08
N PHE A 12 12.62 8.57 10.38
CA PHE A 12 12.87 8.03 11.70
C PHE A 12 14.21 8.50 12.27
N ASP A 13 14.22 8.80 13.57
CA ASP A 13 15.44 8.84 14.39
C ASP A 13 15.45 7.61 15.30
N GLY A 14 16.29 6.64 14.99
CA GLY A 14 16.20 5.29 15.55
C GLY A 14 14.86 4.62 15.23
N VAL A 15 14.00 4.45 16.24
CA VAL A 15 12.65 3.87 16.10
C VAL A 15 11.53 4.90 16.28
N GLU A 16 11.88 6.16 16.53
CA GLU A 16 10.91 7.24 16.68
C GLU A 16 10.64 7.90 15.33
N CYS A 17 9.36 7.97 14.93
CA CYS A 17 8.96 8.72 13.74
C CYS A 17 9.02 10.21 14.04
N VAL A 18 9.93 10.93 13.36
CA VAL A 18 10.18 12.36 13.56
C VAL A 18 9.52 13.24 12.49
N ALA A 19 9.14 12.66 11.35
CA ALA A 19 8.37 13.36 10.32
C ALA A 19 7.50 12.43 9.49
N VAL A 20 6.34 12.93 9.09
CA VAL A 20 5.43 12.31 8.12
C VAL A 20 5.41 13.17 6.86
N LEU A 21 5.70 12.57 5.72
CA LEU A 21 5.88 13.24 4.44
C LEU A 21 4.72 12.95 3.47
N ASP A 22 4.83 13.52 2.28
CA ASP A 22 4.04 13.14 1.11
C ASP A 22 2.52 13.22 1.32
N TRP A 23 2.05 14.46 1.43
CA TRP A 23 0.66 14.81 1.74
C TRP A 23 -0.19 15.09 0.49
N GLU A 24 0.29 14.79 -0.71
CA GLU A 24 -0.41 15.14 -1.96
C GLU A 24 -1.76 14.42 -2.12
N MET A 25 -1.93 13.28 -1.44
CA MET A 25 -3.17 12.51 -1.39
C MET A 25 -4.03 12.79 -0.15
N ALA A 26 -3.74 13.84 0.62
CA ALA A 26 -4.47 14.16 1.84
C ALA A 26 -5.92 14.59 1.55
N ARG A 27 -6.87 14.05 2.32
CA ARG A 27 -8.30 14.35 2.18
C ARG A 27 -9.09 14.05 3.45
N LEU A 28 -10.29 14.63 3.56
CA LEU A 28 -11.30 14.19 4.52
C LEU A 28 -11.92 12.87 4.03
N GLY A 29 -11.98 11.87 4.90
CA GLY A 29 -12.48 10.54 4.54
C GLY A 29 -12.52 9.61 5.75
N ASP A 30 -12.95 8.38 5.49
CA ASP A 30 -12.95 7.31 6.49
C ASP A 30 -11.51 6.91 6.85
N PRO A 31 -11.11 6.93 8.13
CA PRO A 31 -9.74 6.61 8.53
C PRO A 31 -9.34 5.17 8.23
N VAL A 32 -10.30 4.25 8.01
CA VAL A 32 -10.01 2.87 7.56
C VAL A 32 -9.31 2.85 6.21
N GLN A 33 -9.47 3.90 5.38
CA GLN A 33 -8.75 4.01 4.12
C GLN A 33 -7.23 4.07 4.28
N ASP A 34 -6.73 4.78 5.28
CA ASP A 34 -5.28 4.87 5.51
C ASP A 34 -4.75 3.57 6.14
N LEU A 35 -5.54 2.92 7.00
CA LEU A 35 -5.21 1.58 7.52
C LEU A 35 -5.11 0.55 6.38
N ALA A 36 -6.07 0.58 5.46
CA ALA A 36 -6.07 -0.28 4.27
C ALA A 36 -4.90 0.03 3.34
N TRP A 37 -4.58 1.31 3.11
CA TRP A 37 -3.43 1.71 2.31
C TRP A 37 -2.11 1.23 2.91
N TRP A 38 -1.93 1.38 4.22
CA TRP A 38 -0.75 0.89 4.94
C TRP A 38 -0.53 -0.61 4.71
N LEU A 39 -1.58 -1.41 4.93
CA LEU A 39 -1.51 -2.87 4.80
C LEU A 39 -1.42 -3.34 3.35
N ALA A 40 -2.06 -2.64 2.42
CA ALA A 40 -1.92 -2.91 1.00
C ALA A 40 -0.48 -2.66 0.53
N SER A 41 0.13 -1.54 0.97
CA SER A 41 1.53 -1.23 0.68
C SER A 41 2.49 -2.28 1.24
N ASP A 42 2.30 -2.71 2.50
CA ASP A 42 3.07 -3.79 3.13
C ASP A 42 2.98 -5.11 2.33
N ARG A 43 1.77 -5.50 1.91
CA ARG A 43 1.54 -6.73 1.12
C ARG A 43 2.17 -6.63 -0.27
N CYS A 44 2.04 -5.48 -0.92
CA CYS A 44 2.64 -5.15 -2.21
C CYS A 44 4.18 -5.33 -2.21
N PHE A 45 4.87 -4.84 -1.17
CA PHE A 45 6.33 -4.91 -1.05
C PHE A 45 6.83 -6.21 -0.39
N THR A 46 5.95 -7.19 -0.19
CA THR A 46 6.30 -8.52 0.30
C THR A 46 5.81 -9.57 -0.69
N GLU A 47 4.55 -9.99 -0.58
CA GLU A 47 3.93 -10.98 -1.47
C GLU A 47 3.98 -10.55 -2.95
N GLY A 48 3.74 -9.27 -3.24
CA GLY A 48 3.78 -8.72 -4.61
C GLY A 48 5.16 -8.78 -5.26
N LEU A 49 6.22 -8.94 -4.47
CA LEU A 49 7.60 -9.17 -4.92
C LEU A 49 8.04 -10.63 -4.77
N GLU A 50 7.12 -11.53 -4.40
CA GLU A 50 7.40 -12.94 -4.10
C GLU A 50 8.44 -13.13 -2.99
N LEU A 51 8.45 -12.20 -2.03
CA LEU A 51 9.33 -12.22 -0.88
C LEU A 51 8.59 -12.70 0.36
N ASP A 52 9.25 -13.55 1.13
CA ASP A 52 8.78 -13.94 2.46
C ASP A 52 8.77 -12.72 3.39
N ARG A 53 7.73 -12.63 4.24
CA ARG A 53 7.70 -11.62 5.30
C ARG A 53 8.80 -11.89 6.32
N LEU A 54 9.53 -10.85 6.67
CA LEU A 54 10.54 -10.92 7.73
C LEU A 54 9.87 -11.24 9.08
N PRO A 55 10.48 -12.12 9.90
CA PRO A 55 9.96 -12.41 11.22
C PRO A 55 9.98 -11.15 12.10
N GLY A 56 8.95 -11.00 12.94
CA GLY A 56 8.80 -9.87 13.88
C GLY A 56 7.95 -8.72 13.37
N PHE A 57 7.58 -8.69 12.07
CA PHE A 57 6.58 -7.75 11.56
C PHE A 57 5.16 -8.26 11.85
N PRO A 58 4.24 -7.41 12.30
CA PRO A 58 2.89 -7.82 12.62
C PRO A 58 2.11 -8.22 11.36
N GLY A 59 1.26 -9.23 11.47
CA GLY A 59 0.33 -9.59 10.40
C GLY A 59 -0.80 -8.57 10.24
N GLN A 60 -1.66 -8.77 9.23
CA GLN A 60 -2.85 -7.93 8.98
C GLN A 60 -3.76 -7.87 10.22
N GLY A 61 -4.12 -9.02 10.80
CA GLY A 61 -5.00 -9.09 11.97
C GLY A 61 -4.45 -8.37 13.19
N GLU A 62 -3.17 -8.55 13.49
CA GLU A 62 -2.48 -7.89 14.60
C GLU A 62 -2.39 -6.37 14.40
N SER A 63 -2.11 -5.94 13.17
CA SER A 63 -2.04 -4.52 12.80
C SER A 63 -3.40 -3.84 12.95
N ILE A 64 -4.47 -4.47 12.45
CA ILE A 64 -5.84 -3.98 12.61
C ILE A 64 -6.22 -3.92 14.09
N ALA A 65 -5.92 -4.96 14.86
CA ALA A 65 -6.22 -5.00 16.30
C ALA A 65 -5.53 -3.85 17.05
N ARG A 66 -4.23 -3.63 16.79
CA ARG A 66 -3.46 -2.53 17.39
C ARG A 66 -4.00 -1.16 16.99
N TRP A 67 -4.36 -0.98 15.72
CA TRP A 67 -4.96 0.26 15.22
C TRP A 67 -6.30 0.55 15.91
N LYS A 68 -7.19 -0.45 16.04
CA LYS A 68 -8.47 -0.31 16.74
C LYS A 68 -8.26 0.06 18.22
N GLN A 69 -7.33 -0.62 18.90
CA GLN A 69 -7.02 -0.36 20.30
C GLN A 69 -6.49 1.06 20.52
N THR A 70 -5.62 1.55 19.62
CA THR A 70 -4.95 2.85 19.77
C THR A 70 -5.87 4.01 19.42
N THR A 71 -6.74 3.84 18.42
CA THR A 71 -7.57 4.93 17.88
C THR A 71 -9.00 4.95 18.43
N GLY A 72 -9.50 3.83 18.93
CA GLY A 72 -10.90 3.66 19.33
C GLY A 72 -11.88 3.51 18.14
N HIS A 73 -11.39 3.52 16.90
CA HIS A 73 -12.23 3.38 15.71
C HIS A 73 -12.52 1.91 15.37
N SER A 74 -13.63 1.68 14.67
CA SER A 74 -13.93 0.40 14.03
C SER A 74 -13.17 0.26 12.71
N ALA A 75 -12.73 -0.95 12.38
CA ALA A 75 -12.18 -1.30 11.06
C ALA A 75 -13.27 -1.89 10.15
N ALA A 76 -14.52 -1.43 10.30
CA ALA A 76 -15.61 -1.87 9.44
C ALA A 76 -15.30 -1.52 7.97
N ASN A 77 -15.72 -2.40 7.05
CA ASN A 77 -15.48 -2.25 5.61
C ASN A 77 -13.99 -2.24 5.20
N PHE A 78 -13.10 -2.76 6.04
CA PHE A 78 -11.67 -2.86 5.72
C PHE A 78 -11.43 -3.53 4.36
N ASP A 79 -12.08 -4.66 4.08
CA ASP A 79 -11.86 -5.42 2.85
C ASP A 79 -12.19 -4.61 1.58
N TYR A 80 -13.27 -3.82 1.63
CA TYR A 80 -13.60 -2.88 0.54
C TYR A 80 -12.47 -1.86 0.32
N TYR A 81 -12.00 -1.22 1.40
CA TYR A 81 -10.94 -0.23 1.31
C TYR A 81 -9.58 -0.85 0.93
N PHE A 82 -9.35 -2.11 1.29
CA PHE A 82 -8.14 -2.85 0.93
C PHE A 82 -8.07 -3.11 -0.57
N ILE A 83 -9.16 -3.61 -1.16
CA ILE A 83 -9.26 -3.77 -2.61
C ILE A 83 -9.18 -2.42 -3.33
N LEU A 84 -9.82 -1.37 -2.80
CA LEU A 84 -9.70 -0.02 -3.35
C LEU A 84 -8.27 0.51 -3.29
N ALA A 85 -7.53 0.27 -2.20
CA ALA A 85 -6.14 0.68 -2.05
C ALA A 85 -5.24 0.00 -3.08
N LEU A 86 -5.36 -1.33 -3.21
CA LEU A 86 -4.63 -2.11 -4.22
C LEU A 86 -4.98 -1.66 -5.63
N THR A 87 -6.25 -1.40 -5.93
CA THR A 87 -6.68 -0.88 -7.24
C THR A 87 -6.02 0.45 -7.58
N ARG A 88 -6.03 1.40 -6.64
CA ARG A 88 -5.39 2.71 -6.82
C ARG A 88 -3.86 2.59 -6.95
N PHE A 89 -3.24 1.69 -6.19
CA PHE A 89 -1.80 1.48 -6.29
C PHE A 89 -1.43 0.87 -7.66
N SER A 90 -2.19 -0.10 -8.16
CA SER A 90 -2.01 -0.65 -9.50
C SER A 90 -2.11 0.42 -10.59
N MET A 91 -3.07 1.33 -10.48
CA MET A 91 -3.19 2.46 -11.42
C MET A 91 -1.97 3.40 -11.36
N ASN A 92 -1.47 3.69 -10.16
CA ASN A 92 -0.27 4.52 -9.98
C ASN A 92 0.96 3.83 -10.60
N MET A 93 1.15 2.54 -10.34
CA MET A 93 2.27 1.77 -10.89
C MET A 93 2.19 1.64 -12.41
N ALA A 94 0.99 1.44 -12.96
CA ALA A 94 0.76 1.45 -14.40
C ALA A 94 1.19 2.78 -15.02
N ARG A 95 0.82 3.91 -14.39
CA ARG A 95 1.23 5.24 -14.86
C ARG A 95 2.73 5.46 -14.78
N VAL A 96 3.39 4.98 -13.72
CA VAL A 96 4.85 5.02 -13.58
C VAL A 96 5.52 4.20 -14.68
N GLY A 97 5.05 2.97 -14.95
CA GLY A 97 5.59 2.14 -16.03
C GLY A 97 5.44 2.77 -17.41
N GLN A 98 4.26 3.32 -17.73
CA GLN A 98 4.04 4.05 -18.98
C GLN A 98 4.99 5.24 -19.12
N TYR A 99 5.22 5.98 -18.03
CA TYR A 99 6.13 7.10 -18.04
C TYR A 99 7.59 6.64 -18.22
N MET A 100 8.00 5.56 -17.55
CA MET A 100 9.34 4.97 -17.70
C MET A 100 9.61 4.52 -19.15
N LYS A 101 8.62 3.94 -19.84
CA LYS A 101 8.70 3.65 -21.28
C LYS A 101 8.88 4.92 -22.11
N GLN A 102 8.06 5.94 -21.82
CA GLN A 102 8.09 7.22 -22.54
C GLN A 102 9.45 7.92 -22.45
N ILE A 103 10.15 7.79 -21.32
CA ILE A 103 11.48 8.38 -21.11
C ILE A 103 12.63 7.39 -21.32
N GLU A 104 12.35 6.23 -21.93
CA GLU A 104 13.34 5.24 -22.34
C GLU A 104 14.20 4.68 -21.18
N ILE A 105 13.64 4.63 -19.95
CA ILE A 105 14.28 3.95 -18.80
C ILE A 105 14.07 2.42 -18.88
N ILE A 106 12.93 1.99 -19.44
CA ILE A 106 12.61 0.59 -19.73
C ILE A 106 12.12 0.46 -21.16
N ASP A 107 12.30 -0.72 -21.74
CA ASP A 107 11.88 -1.04 -23.11
C ASP A 107 10.35 -1.01 -23.26
N GLU A 108 9.86 -0.76 -24.48
CA GLU A 108 8.42 -0.67 -24.78
C GLU A 108 7.69 -2.00 -24.52
N GLU A 109 8.39 -3.12 -24.75
CA GLU A 109 7.92 -4.49 -24.51
C GLU A 109 7.90 -4.87 -23.04
N ASN A 110 8.49 -4.08 -22.14
CA ASN A 110 8.49 -4.36 -20.72
C ASN A 110 7.06 -4.27 -20.16
N GLU A 111 6.57 -5.29 -19.45
CA GLU A 111 5.18 -5.34 -19.00
C GLU A 111 4.91 -4.65 -17.66
N PHE A 112 5.87 -3.90 -17.09
CA PHE A 112 5.74 -3.29 -15.75
C PHE A 112 4.55 -2.33 -15.60
N ASP A 113 4.09 -1.71 -16.69
CA ASP A 113 2.87 -0.89 -16.71
C ASP A 113 1.57 -1.69 -16.59
N TYR A 114 1.63 -3.02 -16.70
CA TYR A 114 0.51 -3.94 -16.55
C TYR A 114 0.74 -4.93 -15.41
N GLU A 115 1.85 -5.66 -15.44
CA GLU A 115 2.26 -6.64 -14.44
C GLU A 115 3.34 -6.05 -13.52
N ASN A 116 2.91 -5.60 -12.34
CA ASN A 116 3.76 -5.04 -11.30
C ASN A 116 3.30 -5.52 -9.93
N LEU A 117 4.09 -5.21 -8.91
CA LEU A 117 3.85 -5.64 -7.53
C LEU A 117 2.42 -5.34 -7.05
N ALA A 118 1.80 -4.23 -7.47
CA ALA A 118 0.46 -3.87 -7.05
C ALA A 118 -0.61 -4.64 -7.82
N SER A 119 -0.48 -4.79 -9.15
CA SER A 119 -1.46 -5.54 -9.95
C SER A 119 -1.44 -7.03 -9.65
N ILE A 120 -0.26 -7.61 -9.40
CA ILE A 120 -0.11 -8.99 -8.92
C ILE A 120 -0.80 -9.17 -7.57
N THR A 121 -0.53 -8.27 -6.61
CA THR A 121 -1.14 -8.33 -5.27
C THR A 121 -2.65 -8.16 -5.33
N LEU A 122 -3.16 -7.25 -6.18
CA LEU A 122 -4.59 -7.08 -6.42
C LEU A 122 -5.23 -8.34 -6.98
N GLY A 123 -4.60 -8.97 -7.99
CA GLY A 123 -5.09 -10.21 -8.59
C GLY A 123 -5.23 -11.33 -7.55
N ARG A 124 -4.21 -11.49 -6.69
CA ARG A 124 -4.25 -12.47 -5.59
C ARG A 124 -5.34 -12.15 -4.57
N ALA A 125 -5.43 -10.90 -4.11
CA ALA A 125 -6.44 -10.48 -3.14
C ALA A 125 -7.88 -10.68 -3.65
N LEU A 126 -8.13 -10.50 -4.95
CA LEU A 126 -9.44 -10.75 -5.55
C LEU A 126 -9.83 -12.24 -5.60
N LEU A 127 -8.85 -13.15 -5.64
CA LEU A 127 -9.09 -14.60 -5.59
C LEU A 127 -9.37 -15.12 -4.18
N GLU A 128 -9.10 -14.32 -3.15
CA GLU A 128 -9.32 -14.65 -1.73
C GLU A 128 -10.72 -14.23 -1.23
N LEU A 129 -11.48 -13.48 -2.03
CA LEU A 129 -12.86 -13.06 -1.75
C LEU A 129 -13.88 -14.20 -2.00
#